data_AF-A0A4P5RA88-F1
#
_entry.id   AF-A0A4P5RA88-F1
#
_cell.length_a   1.000
_cell.length_b   1.000
_cell.length_c   1.000
_cell.angle_alpha   90.00
_cell.angle_beta   90.00
_cell.angle_gamma   90.00
#
_symmetry.space_group_name_H-M   'P 1'
#
loop_
_entity.id
_entity.type
_entity.pdbx_description
1 polymer ?
#
loop_
_entity_poly.entity_id
_entity_poly.type
_entity_poly.pdbx_seq_one_letter_code
_entity_poly.pdbx_strand_id
1 'polypeptide(L)'
;MHLHLDFPDGPFSIGEHWGSAPGVGTQTTLHEIVKRFLAHVQACGCEWLVPLAAEETLRGKIFTPHEILARKPVPTPRVETQEPPKSVRRGKPATEVMPRIRDAIGAGDFEKLEGLRDEVTDEIAGEVINEWHAGLPWDIKDAYASLLQDQLAASVHPLFRDALNSPTVETRAYALCVLTGDFTQFTSMMTRGCVDAAKVDAAIAKAGLR
;
A
#
# COMPACT_ATOMS: atom_id res chain seq x y z
N MET A 1 -4.76 0.11 -11.53
CA MET A 1 -4.70 0.63 -12.91
C MET A 1 -4.00 1.98 -12.95
N HIS A 2 -2.82 2.04 -13.56
CA HIS A 2 -2.15 3.32 -13.83
C HIS A 2 -2.31 3.58 -15.32
N LEU A 3 -3.33 4.36 -15.68
CA LEU A 3 -3.51 4.91 -17.02
C LEU A 3 -2.40 5.96 -17.20
N HIS A 4 -1.22 5.50 -17.56
CA HIS A 4 -0.06 6.34 -17.78
C HIS A 4 0.57 5.91 -19.10
N LEU A 5 0.72 6.86 -20.02
CA LEU A 5 1.31 6.62 -21.34
C LEU A 5 2.81 6.30 -21.25
N ASP A 6 3.41 6.46 -20.06
CA ASP A 6 4.86 6.47 -19.84
C ASP A 6 5.39 5.27 -19.04
N PHE A 7 4.55 4.28 -18.68
CA PHE A 7 4.93 3.17 -17.80
C PHE A 7 4.65 1.80 -18.44
N PRO A 8 5.63 1.22 -19.17
CA PRO A 8 5.46 -0.06 -19.89
C PRO A 8 5.52 -1.31 -19.00
N ASP A 9 6.10 -1.22 -17.80
CA ASP A 9 6.37 -2.40 -16.95
C ASP A 9 5.26 -2.71 -15.92
N GLY A 10 4.11 -2.04 -16.04
CA GLY A 10 2.91 -2.36 -15.25
C GLY A 10 2.15 -3.53 -15.87
N PRO A 11 1.33 -4.29 -15.11
CA PRO A 11 0.69 -5.52 -15.59
C PRO A 11 -0.35 -5.33 -16.72
N PHE A 12 -0.61 -4.09 -17.15
CA PHE A 12 -1.43 -3.78 -18.32
C PHE A 12 -1.15 -2.35 -18.81
N SER A 13 -0.39 -2.21 -19.91
CA SER A 13 -0.23 -0.93 -20.63
C SER A 13 -1.31 -0.81 -21.72
N ILE A 14 -2.10 0.27 -21.68
CA ILE A 14 -3.00 0.62 -22.79
C ILE A 14 -2.16 0.91 -24.05
N GLY A 15 -0.93 1.40 -23.93
CA GLY A 15 -0.06 1.60 -25.08
C GLY A 15 0.36 0.30 -25.79
N GLU A 16 0.55 -0.80 -25.04
CA GLU A 16 0.94 -2.09 -25.64
C GLU A 16 -0.25 -2.85 -26.26
N HIS A 17 -1.45 -2.72 -25.69
CA HIS A 17 -2.65 -3.41 -26.18
C HIS A 17 -3.50 -2.57 -27.15
N TRP A 18 -3.23 -1.27 -27.25
CA TRP A 18 -3.93 -0.37 -28.16
C TRP A 18 -3.03 0.00 -29.34
N GLY A 19 -3.30 -0.61 -30.50
CA GLY A 19 -2.68 -0.21 -31.77
C GLY A 19 -1.44 -1.01 -32.21
N SER A 20 -0.98 -2.00 -31.45
CA SER A 20 0.11 -2.89 -31.88
C SER A 20 -0.40 -4.12 -32.63
N ALA A 21 -1.10 -3.90 -33.73
CA ALA A 21 -1.20 -4.87 -34.82
C ALA A 21 -1.13 -4.11 -36.16
N PRO A 22 -0.13 -4.38 -37.02
CA PRO A 22 -0.12 -3.84 -38.37
C PRO A 22 -1.19 -4.58 -39.17
N GLY A 23 -2.41 -4.07 -39.18
CA GLY A 23 -3.51 -4.67 -39.91
C GLY A 23 -4.82 -3.91 -39.74
N VAL A 24 -5.33 -3.37 -40.84
CA VAL A 24 -6.68 -2.82 -40.95
C VAL A 24 -7.68 -3.84 -40.40
N GLY A 25 -8.33 -3.52 -39.27
CA GLY A 25 -9.47 -4.30 -38.74
C GLY A 25 -9.28 -5.06 -37.42
N THR A 26 -8.20 -4.89 -36.65
CA THR A 26 -8.01 -5.59 -35.36
C THR A 26 -7.70 -4.64 -34.20
N GLN A 27 -8.52 -3.60 -34.03
CA GLN A 27 -8.41 -2.72 -32.88
C GLN A 27 -9.16 -3.33 -31.69
N THR A 28 -8.43 -3.75 -30.65
CA THR A 28 -9.05 -4.10 -29.37
C THR A 28 -9.77 -2.86 -28.82
N THR A 29 -11.06 -2.99 -28.57
CA THR A 29 -11.92 -1.89 -28.12
C THR A 29 -11.83 -1.68 -26.60
N LEU A 30 -12.18 -0.49 -26.09
CA LEU A 30 -12.32 -0.28 -24.64
C LEU A 30 -13.36 -1.24 -24.07
N HIS A 31 -14.42 -1.52 -24.84
CA HIS A 31 -15.45 -2.48 -24.49
C HIS A 31 -14.88 -3.88 -24.19
N GLU A 32 -14.04 -4.41 -25.07
CA GLU A 32 -13.41 -5.73 -24.87
C GLU A 32 -12.48 -5.75 -23.66
N ILE A 33 -11.72 -4.66 -23.45
CA ILE A 33 -10.81 -4.52 -22.31
C ILE A 33 -11.60 -4.48 -21.00
N VAL A 34 -12.61 -3.61 -20.90
CA VAL A 34 -13.45 -3.48 -19.71
C VAL A 34 -14.17 -4.79 -19.41
N LYS A 35 -14.70 -5.47 -20.43
CA LYS A 35 -15.36 -6.78 -20.26
C LYS A 35 -14.40 -7.85 -19.74
N ARG A 36 -13.18 -7.91 -20.26
CA ARG A 36 -12.16 -8.90 -19.86
C ARG A 36 -11.61 -8.66 -18.46
N PHE A 37 -11.52 -7.40 -18.03
CA PHE A 37 -10.89 -7.00 -16.78
C PHE A 37 -11.86 -6.33 -15.79
N LEU A 38 -13.16 -6.60 -15.89
CA LEU A 38 -14.20 -5.91 -15.11
C LEU A 38 -13.94 -5.95 -13.60
N ALA A 39 -13.59 -7.11 -13.06
CA ALA A 39 -13.30 -7.27 -11.63
C ALA A 39 -12.12 -6.39 -11.18
N HIS A 40 -11.08 -6.26 -12.02
CA HIS A 40 -9.96 -5.35 -11.74
C HIS A 40 -10.39 -3.89 -11.85
N VAL A 41 -11.15 -3.53 -12.89
CA VAL A 41 -11.68 -2.16 -13.11
C VAL A 41 -12.48 -1.67 -11.90
N GLN A 42 -13.29 -2.55 -11.30
CA GLN A 42 -14.03 -2.28 -10.07
C GLN A 42 -13.08 -2.15 -8.87
N ALA A 43 -12.18 -3.11 -8.68
CA ALA A 43 -11.27 -3.14 -7.53
C ALA A 43 -10.30 -1.95 -7.46
N CYS A 44 -9.85 -1.42 -8.60
CA CYS A 44 -8.89 -0.31 -8.64
C CYS A 44 -9.52 1.07 -8.79
N GLY A 45 -10.84 1.21 -8.67
CA GLY A 45 -11.53 2.50 -8.69
C GLY A 45 -11.66 3.12 -10.09
N CYS A 46 -11.67 2.28 -11.13
CA CYS A 46 -11.57 2.70 -12.53
C CYS A 46 -12.86 2.51 -13.31
N GLU A 47 -13.95 2.37 -12.56
CA GLU A 47 -15.31 2.15 -13.02
C GLU A 47 -15.80 3.22 -13.99
N TRP A 48 -15.17 4.41 -14.00
CA TRP A 48 -15.43 5.45 -14.98
C TRP A 48 -15.14 5.01 -16.42
N LEU A 49 -14.35 3.95 -16.65
CA LEU A 49 -14.14 3.35 -17.97
C LEU A 49 -15.36 2.55 -18.48
N VAL A 50 -16.23 2.07 -17.59
CA VAL A 50 -17.43 1.29 -17.95
C VAL A 50 -18.43 2.09 -18.79
N PRO A 51 -18.84 3.32 -18.40
CA PRO A 51 -19.71 4.13 -19.24
C PRO A 51 -19.03 4.58 -20.55
N LEU A 52 -17.70 4.79 -20.57
CA LEU A 52 -17.00 5.07 -21.83
C LEU A 52 -17.00 3.87 -22.78
N ALA A 53 -16.78 2.66 -22.27
CA ALA A 53 -16.88 1.42 -23.04
C ALA A 53 -18.30 1.23 -23.64
N ALA A 54 -19.34 1.56 -22.87
CA ALA A 54 -20.71 1.55 -23.37
C ALA A 54 -20.94 2.62 -24.45
N GLU A 55 -20.36 3.82 -24.30
CA GLU A 55 -20.44 4.88 -25.31
C GLU A 55 -19.74 4.47 -26.61
N GLU A 56 -18.60 3.78 -26.56
CA GLU A 56 -17.96 3.23 -27.77
C GLU A 56 -18.90 2.31 -28.55
N THR A 57 -19.54 1.37 -27.83
CA THR A 57 -20.49 0.42 -28.42
C THR A 57 -21.71 1.12 -28.99
N LEU A 58 -22.27 2.09 -28.26
CA LEU A 58 -23.47 2.82 -28.67
C LEU A 58 -23.24 3.75 -29.87
N ARG A 59 -22.05 4.36 -29.97
CA ARG A 59 -21.71 5.30 -31.05
C ARG A 59 -21.00 4.63 -32.23
N GLY A 60 -20.61 3.36 -32.11
CA GLY A 60 -19.78 2.68 -33.09
C GLY A 60 -18.43 3.37 -33.31
N LYS A 61 -17.96 4.13 -32.32
CA LYS A 61 -16.69 4.89 -32.37
C LYS A 61 -15.72 4.27 -31.38
N ILE A 62 -14.53 3.94 -31.86
CA ILE A 62 -13.40 3.53 -31.01
C ILE A 62 -12.71 4.81 -30.54
N PHE A 63 -12.61 5.02 -29.22
CA PHE A 63 -11.90 6.18 -28.66
C PHE A 63 -10.40 5.92 -28.67
N THR A 64 -9.61 6.94 -28.97
CA THR A 64 -8.15 6.85 -28.82
C THR A 64 -7.75 6.89 -27.34
N PRO A 65 -6.57 6.37 -26.96
CA PRO A 65 -6.07 6.47 -25.59
C PRO A 65 -6.05 7.92 -25.05
N HIS A 66 -5.73 8.89 -25.91
CA HIS A 66 -5.75 10.31 -25.55
C HIS A 66 -7.18 10.83 -25.28
N GLU A 67 -8.18 10.42 -26.08
CA GLU A 67 -9.59 10.77 -25.84
C GLU A 67 -10.13 10.14 -24.54
N ILE A 68 -9.70 8.93 -24.22
CA ILE A 68 -10.06 8.25 -22.95
C ILE A 68 -9.44 9.00 -21.77
N LEU A 69 -8.16 9.34 -21.85
CA LEU A 69 -7.45 10.09 -20.80
C LEU A 69 -8.00 11.49 -20.59
N ALA A 70 -8.37 12.20 -21.67
CA ALA A 70 -8.99 13.52 -21.58
C ALA A 70 -10.35 13.50 -20.86
N ARG A 71 -11.00 12.34 -20.80
CA ARG A 71 -12.28 12.11 -20.12
C ARG A 71 -12.11 11.49 -18.74
N LYS A 72 -10.86 11.21 -18.31
CA LYS A 72 -10.58 10.77 -16.94
C LYS A 72 -11.17 11.83 -16.00
N PRO A 73 -12.09 11.46 -15.11
CA PRO A 73 -12.61 12.42 -14.15
C PRO A 73 -11.42 12.99 -13.38
N VAL A 74 -11.33 14.33 -13.34
CA VAL A 74 -10.47 15.00 -12.35
C VAL A 74 -10.85 14.40 -11.01
N PRO A 75 -9.91 13.99 -10.16
CA PRO A 75 -10.23 13.52 -8.83
C PRO A 75 -10.92 14.67 -8.10
N THR A 76 -12.25 14.74 -8.20
CA THR A 76 -13.08 15.33 -7.18
C THR A 76 -12.64 14.61 -5.90
N PRO A 77 -12.32 15.32 -4.81
CA PRO A 77 -12.09 14.64 -3.54
C PRO A 77 -13.29 13.72 -3.35
N ARG A 78 -13.04 12.41 -3.44
CA ARG A 78 -14.07 11.42 -3.20
C ARG A 78 -14.54 11.76 -1.79
N VAL A 79 -15.76 12.26 -1.67
CA VAL A 79 -16.54 11.96 -0.48
C VAL A 79 -16.56 10.45 -0.51
N GLU A 80 -15.69 9.85 0.30
CA GLU A 80 -15.67 8.43 0.54
C GLU A 80 -17.12 8.06 0.77
N THR A 81 -17.69 7.24 -0.12
CA THR A 81 -18.84 6.45 0.26
C THR A 81 -18.30 5.62 1.41
N GLN A 82 -18.47 6.14 2.62
CA GLN A 82 -18.14 5.45 3.83
C GLN A 82 -18.84 4.10 3.66
N GLU A 83 -18.06 3.02 3.60
CA GLU A 83 -18.53 1.76 4.17
C GLU A 83 -19.29 2.15 5.43
N PRO A 84 -20.53 1.65 5.66
CA PRO A 84 -21.34 2.04 6.82
C PRO A 84 -20.37 2.07 7.97
N PRO A 85 -20.13 3.24 8.59
CA PRO A 85 -18.89 3.51 9.31
C PRO A 85 -18.62 2.26 10.08
N LYS A 86 -17.52 1.53 9.79
CA LYS A 86 -17.01 0.53 10.75
C LYS A 86 -17.15 1.28 12.03
N SER A 87 -18.13 0.86 12.86
CA SER A 87 -18.68 1.73 13.90
C SER A 87 -17.48 2.44 14.47
N VAL A 88 -17.48 3.77 14.58
CA VAL A 88 -16.39 4.46 15.27
C VAL A 88 -16.36 3.83 16.65
N ARG A 89 -15.65 2.70 16.75
CA ARG A 89 -15.26 2.04 17.95
C ARG A 89 -14.34 3.13 18.38
N ARG A 90 -14.82 3.95 19.31
CA ARG A 90 -13.91 4.70 20.15
C ARG A 90 -12.83 3.68 20.46
N GLY A 91 -11.65 3.88 19.87
CA GLY A 91 -10.50 3.06 20.17
C GLY A 91 -10.44 3.02 21.68
N LYS A 92 -10.14 1.86 22.24
CA LYS A 92 -9.97 1.77 23.69
C LYS A 92 -8.98 2.88 24.09
N PRO A 93 -9.26 3.63 25.17
CA PRO A 93 -8.41 4.76 25.54
C PRO A 93 -6.98 4.27 25.76
N ALA A 94 -5.99 5.13 25.50
CA ALA A 94 -4.59 4.75 25.65
C ALA A 94 -4.28 4.21 27.06
N THR A 95 -4.98 4.71 28.09
CA THR A 95 -4.90 4.21 29.47
C THR A 95 -5.26 2.73 29.64
N GLU A 96 -6.07 2.16 28.74
CA GLU A 96 -6.43 0.73 28.74
C GLU A 96 -5.48 -0.11 27.85
N VAL A 97 -5.04 0.45 26.72
CA VAL A 97 -4.27 -0.30 25.71
C VAL A 97 -2.78 -0.31 26.03
N MET A 98 -2.21 0.82 26.47
CA MET A 98 -0.77 0.95 26.74
C MET A 98 -0.22 -0.05 27.77
N PRO A 99 -0.92 -0.36 28.89
CA PRO A 99 -0.48 -1.43 29.79
C PRO A 99 -0.38 -2.80 29.09
N ARG A 100 -1.36 -3.14 28.23
CA ARG A 100 -1.36 -4.41 27.47
C ARG A 100 -0.23 -4.46 26.45
N ILE A 101 0.10 -3.33 25.83
CA ILE A 101 1.25 -3.17 24.93
C ILE A 101 2.54 -3.41 25.71
N ARG A 102 2.75 -2.70 26.84
CA ARG A 102 3.96 -2.84 27.67
C ARG A 102 4.14 -4.28 28.16
N ASP A 103 3.06 -4.94 28.59
CA ASP A 103 3.09 -6.35 29.00
C ASP A 103 3.49 -7.27 27.84
N ALA A 104 2.92 -7.06 26.64
CA ALA A 104 3.23 -7.87 25.47
C ALA A 104 4.69 -7.68 25.01
N ILE A 105 5.18 -6.44 25.02
CA ILE A 105 6.58 -6.12 24.70
C ILE A 105 7.52 -6.74 25.74
N GLY A 106 7.23 -6.57 27.04
CA GLY A 106 8.06 -7.15 28.11
C GLY A 106 8.10 -8.68 28.10
N ALA A 107 7.05 -9.33 27.56
CA ALA A 107 6.98 -10.77 27.39
C ALA A 107 7.55 -11.27 26.04
N GLY A 108 7.85 -10.37 25.08
CA GLY A 108 8.20 -10.75 23.71
C GLY A 108 7.06 -11.45 22.96
N ASP A 109 5.80 -11.13 23.29
CA ASP A 109 4.61 -11.79 22.76
C ASP A 109 4.13 -11.14 21.45
N PHE A 110 4.75 -11.55 20.34
CA PHE A 110 4.45 -11.02 19.00
C PHE A 110 3.05 -11.36 18.50
N GLU A 111 2.45 -12.47 18.94
CA GLU A 111 1.06 -12.83 18.59
C GLU A 111 0.07 -11.85 19.24
N LYS A 112 0.29 -11.53 20.52
CA LYS A 112 -0.50 -10.51 21.22
C LYS A 112 -0.28 -9.13 20.64
N LEU A 113 0.95 -8.79 20.23
CA LEU A 113 1.22 -7.52 19.53
C LEU A 113 0.50 -7.43 18.20
N GLU A 114 0.44 -8.53 17.43
CA GLU A 114 -0.33 -8.58 16.18
C GLU A 114 -1.80 -8.25 16.43
N GLY A 115 -2.42 -8.85 17.45
CA GLY A 115 -3.80 -8.55 17.82
C GLY A 115 -4.03 -7.13 18.36
N LEU A 116 -3.00 -6.49 18.92
CA LEU A 116 -3.09 -5.12 19.45
C LEU A 116 -2.95 -4.05 18.36
N ARG A 117 -2.42 -4.37 17.17
CA ARG A 117 -2.27 -3.42 16.05
C ARG A 117 -3.59 -2.77 15.64
N ASP A 118 -4.68 -3.54 15.64
CA ASP A 118 -6.03 -3.03 15.36
C ASP A 118 -6.54 -2.01 16.39
N GLU A 119 -5.92 -1.95 17.57
CA GLU A 119 -6.28 -1.03 18.65
C GLU A 119 -5.40 0.23 18.65
N VAL A 120 -4.34 0.31 17.83
CA VAL A 120 -3.40 1.43 17.80
C VAL A 120 -4.02 2.63 17.08
N THR A 121 -4.36 3.66 17.86
CA THR A 121 -4.76 4.99 17.38
C THR A 121 -3.55 5.93 17.29
N ASP A 122 -3.71 7.11 16.69
CA ASP A 122 -2.65 8.15 16.65
C ASP A 122 -2.17 8.56 18.07
N GLU A 123 -3.09 8.59 19.05
CA GLU A 123 -2.78 8.87 20.45
C GLU A 123 -1.86 7.78 21.04
N ILE A 124 -2.23 6.51 20.84
CA ILE A 124 -1.46 5.36 21.31
C ILE A 124 -0.11 5.29 20.59
N ALA A 125 -0.08 5.51 19.28
CA ALA A 125 1.17 5.60 18.51
C ALA A 125 2.07 6.70 19.06
N GLY A 126 1.51 7.86 19.41
CA GLY A 126 2.23 8.95 20.06
C GLY A 126 2.85 8.57 21.40
N GLU A 127 2.11 7.85 22.26
CA GLU A 127 2.67 7.33 23.52
C GLU A 127 3.79 6.32 23.29
N VAL A 128 3.61 5.40 22.33
CA VAL A 128 4.65 4.42 21.95
C VAL A 128 5.92 5.12 21.46
N ILE A 129 5.78 6.13 20.60
CA ILE A 129 6.93 6.92 20.10
C ILE A 129 7.65 7.63 21.26
N ASN A 130 6.92 8.11 22.26
CA ASN A 130 7.53 8.77 23.43
C ASN A 130 8.31 7.81 24.34
N GLU A 131 7.96 6.51 24.34
CA GLU A 131 8.73 5.48 25.06
C GLU A 131 9.97 5.03 24.28
N TRP A 132 10.00 5.23 22.96
CA TRP A 132 11.10 4.83 22.11
C TRP A 132 12.37 5.67 22.35
N HIS A 133 13.52 5.00 22.44
CA HIS A 133 14.81 5.66 22.35
C HIS A 133 15.91 4.74 21.78
N ALA A 134 16.96 5.35 21.22
CA ALA A 134 18.05 4.62 20.54
C ALA A 134 18.82 3.64 21.46
N GLY A 135 18.80 3.87 22.78
CA GLY A 135 19.44 2.99 23.76
C GLY A 135 18.65 1.73 24.15
N LEU A 136 17.44 1.53 23.64
CA LEU A 136 16.66 0.32 23.94
C LEU A 136 17.32 -0.93 23.33
N PRO A 137 17.21 -2.09 23.98
CA PRO A 137 17.53 -3.39 23.40
C PRO A 137 16.78 -3.65 22.09
N TRP A 138 17.40 -4.38 21.15
CA TRP A 138 16.83 -4.60 19.81
C TRP A 138 15.55 -5.42 19.80
N ASP A 139 15.41 -6.38 20.70
CA ASP A 139 14.19 -7.17 20.91
C ASP A 139 13.00 -6.27 21.29
N ILE A 140 13.21 -5.30 22.17
CA ILE A 140 12.20 -4.30 22.55
C ILE A 140 11.89 -3.37 21.37
N LYS A 141 12.92 -2.94 20.64
CA LYS A 141 12.77 -2.10 19.45
C LYS A 141 12.00 -2.80 18.34
N ASP A 142 12.28 -4.07 18.08
CA ASP A 142 11.59 -4.87 17.08
C ASP A 142 10.11 -5.06 17.46
N ALA A 143 9.81 -5.23 18.75
CA ALA A 143 8.44 -5.31 19.25
C ALA A 143 7.65 -4.01 19.00
N TYR A 144 8.23 -2.85 19.29
CA TYR A 144 7.61 -1.56 18.99
C TYR A 144 7.44 -1.35 17.46
N ALA A 145 8.43 -1.71 16.66
CA ALA A 145 8.34 -1.61 15.20
C ALA A 145 7.23 -2.51 14.63
N SER A 146 7.12 -3.75 15.13
CA SER A 146 6.03 -4.69 14.77
C SER A 146 4.65 -4.15 15.12
N LEU A 147 4.51 -3.53 16.31
CA LEU A 147 3.25 -2.91 16.74
C LEU A 147 2.83 -1.73 15.84
N LEU A 148 3.79 -0.97 15.31
CA LEU A 148 3.52 0.25 14.55
C LEU A 148 3.57 0.05 13.02
N GLN A 149 3.76 -1.17 12.51
CA GLN A 149 4.01 -1.38 11.08
C GLN A 149 2.84 -1.05 10.14
N ASP A 150 1.62 -0.85 10.66
CA ASP A 150 0.48 -0.35 9.88
C ASP A 150 0.35 1.18 9.89
N GLN A 151 1.15 1.87 10.70
CA GLN A 151 1.06 3.30 10.87
C GLN A 151 1.85 4.01 9.76
N LEU A 152 1.16 4.89 9.04
CA LEU A 152 1.74 5.70 7.95
C LEU A 152 1.98 7.16 8.33
N ALA A 153 1.67 7.54 9.57
CA ALA A 153 1.85 8.90 10.03
C ALA A 153 3.34 9.26 10.08
N ALA A 154 3.69 10.49 9.66
CA ALA A 154 5.08 10.95 9.70
C ALA A 154 5.71 10.92 11.11
N SER A 155 4.89 10.88 12.17
CA SER A 155 5.31 10.76 13.55
C SER A 155 6.09 9.47 13.84
N VAL A 156 5.81 8.37 13.14
CA VAL A 156 6.52 7.09 13.34
C VAL A 156 7.83 7.00 12.55
N HIS A 157 8.10 7.92 11.62
CA HIS A 157 9.29 7.85 10.76
C HIS A 157 10.62 7.83 11.51
N PRO A 158 10.85 8.60 12.60
CA PRO A 158 12.10 8.53 13.35
C PRO A 158 12.39 7.12 13.90
N LEU A 159 11.36 6.44 14.40
CA LEU A 159 11.45 5.07 14.88
C LEU A 159 11.80 4.13 13.73
N PHE A 160 11.09 4.22 12.61
CA PHE A 160 11.35 3.35 11.46
C PHE A 160 12.70 3.63 10.78
N ARG A 161 13.23 4.86 10.85
CA ARG A 161 14.61 5.16 10.43
C ARG A 161 15.64 4.42 11.29
N ASP A 162 15.45 4.37 12.61
CA ASP A 162 16.31 3.57 13.48
C ASP A 162 16.15 2.08 13.17
N ALA A 163 14.91 1.62 12.95
CA ALA A 163 14.56 0.23 12.65
C ALA A 163 15.21 -0.34 11.36
N LEU A 164 15.64 0.52 10.42
CA LEU A 164 16.48 0.10 9.28
C LEU A 164 17.83 -0.53 9.70
N ASN A 165 18.26 -0.30 10.94
CA ASN A 165 19.47 -0.89 11.53
C ASN A 165 19.18 -2.14 12.38
N SER A 166 17.93 -2.59 12.46
CA SER A 166 17.57 -3.78 13.23
C SER A 166 18.35 -5.01 12.76
N PRO A 167 18.80 -5.92 13.65
CA PRO A 167 19.33 -7.21 13.25
C PRO A 167 18.26 -8.09 12.57
N THR A 168 16.98 -7.88 12.91
CA THR A 168 15.83 -8.62 12.38
C THR A 168 15.48 -8.15 10.98
N VAL A 169 15.45 -9.09 10.03
CA VAL A 169 15.29 -8.80 8.60
C VAL A 169 13.89 -8.28 8.30
N GLU A 170 12.87 -8.88 8.93
CA GLU A 170 11.47 -8.50 8.84
C GLU A 170 11.25 -7.06 9.30
N THR A 171 11.85 -6.66 10.44
CA THR A 171 11.79 -5.27 10.92
C THR A 171 12.36 -4.30 9.90
N ARG A 172 13.53 -4.60 9.32
CA ARG A 172 14.14 -3.75 8.28
C ARG A 172 13.25 -3.65 7.03
N ALA A 173 12.60 -4.74 6.64
CA ALA A 173 11.69 -4.77 5.50
C ALA A 173 10.45 -3.91 5.74
N TYR A 174 9.80 -4.02 6.91
CA TYR A 174 8.67 -3.18 7.26
C TYR A 174 9.05 -1.71 7.41
N ALA A 175 10.22 -1.43 7.98
CA ALA A 175 10.75 -0.06 8.05
C ALA A 175 10.88 0.58 6.67
N LEU A 176 11.40 -0.14 5.68
CA LEU A 176 11.44 0.33 4.30
C LEU A 176 10.03 0.61 3.75
N CYS A 177 9.08 -0.31 3.95
CA CYS A 177 7.71 -0.16 3.48
C CYS A 177 7.01 1.06 4.10
N VAL A 178 7.15 1.26 5.41
CA VAL A 178 6.56 2.41 6.11
C VAL A 178 7.18 3.72 5.62
N LEU A 179 8.52 3.79 5.54
CA LEU A 179 9.22 5.02 5.15
C LEU A 179 8.98 5.43 3.69
N THR A 180 8.70 4.45 2.82
CA THR A 180 8.39 4.69 1.40
C THR A 180 6.89 4.80 1.13
N GLY A 181 6.05 4.41 2.10
CA GLY A 181 4.60 4.28 1.91
C GLY A 181 4.20 3.19 0.93
N ASP A 182 5.08 2.22 0.65
CA ASP A 182 4.88 1.20 -0.38
C ASP A 182 5.10 -0.22 0.16
N PHE A 183 4.00 -0.84 0.58
CA PHE A 183 3.97 -2.21 1.08
C PHE A 183 4.03 -3.27 -0.04
N THR A 184 3.87 -2.87 -1.32
CA THR A 184 4.00 -3.83 -2.42
C THR A 184 5.43 -4.33 -2.57
N GLN A 185 6.41 -3.54 -2.11
CA GLN A 185 7.82 -3.93 -2.06
C GLN A 185 8.08 -5.10 -1.13
N PHE A 186 7.25 -5.32 -0.09
CA PHE A 186 7.44 -6.43 0.85
C PHE A 186 7.51 -7.78 0.12
N THR A 187 6.56 -8.03 -0.78
CA THR A 187 6.52 -9.26 -1.59
C THR A 187 7.77 -9.43 -2.46
N SER A 188 8.33 -8.33 -2.99
CA SER A 188 9.54 -8.39 -3.82
C SER A 188 10.77 -8.82 -3.03
N MET A 189 10.79 -8.50 -1.73
CA MET A 189 11.86 -8.86 -0.79
C MET A 189 11.74 -10.31 -0.29
N MET A 190 10.65 -11.02 -0.59
CA MET A 190 10.49 -12.41 -0.18
C MET A 190 11.23 -13.40 -1.11
N THR A 191 11.75 -14.46 -0.52
CA THR A 191 12.33 -15.62 -1.20
C THR A 191 11.89 -16.89 -0.46
N ARG A 192 11.22 -17.83 -1.15
CA ARG A 192 10.78 -19.12 -0.58
C ARG A 192 9.94 -19.01 0.70
N GLY A 193 9.11 -17.96 0.80
CA GLY A 193 8.22 -17.76 1.95
C GLY A 193 8.85 -17.03 3.15
N CYS A 194 10.12 -16.61 3.05
CA CYS A 194 10.81 -15.81 4.07
C CYS A 194 11.28 -14.47 3.48
N VAL A 195 11.53 -13.48 4.32
CA VAL A 195 12.14 -12.21 3.89
C VAL A 195 13.63 -12.42 3.64
N ASP A 196 14.12 -11.93 2.51
CA ASP A 196 15.51 -12.08 2.08
C ASP A 196 16.35 -10.86 2.47
N ALA A 197 17.30 -11.06 3.39
CA ALA A 197 18.13 -9.98 3.93
C ALA A 197 18.90 -9.21 2.86
N ALA A 198 19.40 -9.88 1.82
CA ALA A 198 20.18 -9.22 0.78
C ALA A 198 19.29 -8.33 -0.10
N LYS A 199 18.05 -8.77 -0.38
CA LYS A 199 17.07 -7.97 -1.12
C LYS A 199 16.62 -6.75 -0.32
N VAL A 200 16.36 -6.92 0.97
CA VAL A 200 16.00 -5.82 1.88
C VAL A 200 17.11 -4.77 1.89
N ASP A 201 18.35 -5.19 2.14
CA ASP A 201 19.50 -4.29 2.21
C ASP A 201 19.76 -3.56 0.87
N ALA A 202 19.59 -4.24 -0.26
CA ALA A 202 19.69 -3.64 -1.58
C ALA A 202 18.58 -2.62 -1.85
N ALA A 203 17.34 -2.91 -1.42
CA ALA A 203 16.20 -2.00 -1.59
C ALA A 203 16.36 -0.75 -0.70
N ILE A 204 16.82 -0.90 0.54
CA ILE A 204 17.15 0.22 1.44
C ILE A 204 18.22 1.12 0.82
N ALA A 205 19.30 0.54 0.28
CA ALA A 205 20.36 1.29 -0.39
C ALA A 205 19.82 2.05 -1.62
N LYS A 206 18.98 1.39 -2.44
CA LYS A 206 18.35 2.01 -3.62
C LYS A 206 17.45 3.19 -3.25
N ALA A 207 16.76 3.11 -2.11
CA ALA A 207 15.89 4.17 -1.62
C ALA A 207 16.66 5.37 -1.00
N GLY A 208 17.99 5.26 -0.84
CA GLY A 208 18.80 6.31 -0.20
C GLY A 208 18.50 6.49 1.28
N LEU A 209 18.08 5.41 1.96
CA LEU A 209 17.70 5.41 3.37
C LEU A 209 18.82 4.90 4.30
N ARG A 210 20.02 4.66 3.75
CA ARG A 210 21.23 4.26 4.47
C ARG A 210 22.29 5.36 4.41
#